data_AF-A0A820GMB7-F1
#
_entry.id   AF-A0A820GMB7-F1
#
_cell.length_a   1.000
_cell.length_b   1.000
_cell.length_c   1.000
_cell.angle_alpha   90.00
_cell.angle_beta   90.00
_cell.angle_gamma   90.00
#
_symmetry.space_group_name_H-M   'P 1'
#
loop_
_entity.id
_entity.type
_entity.pdbx_description
1 polymer ?
#
loop_
_entity_poly.entity_id
_entity_poly.type
_entity_poly.pdbx_seq_one_letter_code
_entity_poly.pdbx_strand_id
1 'polypeptide(L)'
;PVYYTDWRQKPSIPLRRGKHYNISKVGPPITISVYPPTILFGRLLKLIWGKSPIWEISQSSVDIDDYLPICLHPVPLPTITDHIKHQTLCAKPIIWMVRRSQVQAHSISRSINKIRLIDELPINQKYNFVLLGNGNLVFGKIPHRTLKYPYRLLSKHVVLAKRSSNVRFAGEMRKTDNGETLLINNNSGTYRPDDKMVPDAVAYFQRLFPHLSVREISRH
;
A
#
# COMPACT_ATOMS: atom_id res chain seq x y z
N PRO A 1 -53.95 0.97 -35.12
CA PRO A 1 -53.78 -0.09 -34.09
C PRO A 1 -53.37 0.54 -32.74
N VAL A 2 -54.32 0.51 -31.80
CA VAL A 2 -54.15 0.84 -30.38
C VAL A 2 -53.45 -0.35 -29.69
N TYR A 3 -52.56 -0.11 -28.72
CA TYR A 3 -52.56 -0.78 -27.41
C TYR A 3 -51.77 0.02 -26.36
N TYR A 4 -52.44 0.26 -25.23
CA TYR A 4 -51.92 0.76 -23.95
C TYR A 4 -51.33 -0.38 -23.11
N THR A 5 -50.28 -0.11 -22.32
CA THR A 5 -49.90 -0.75 -21.03
C THR A 5 -48.88 0.16 -20.34
N ASP A 6 -48.69 0.29 -19.03
CA ASP A 6 -49.45 0.11 -17.77
C ASP A 6 -48.54 0.79 -16.72
N TRP A 7 -49.03 1.81 -15.99
CA TRP A 7 -48.20 2.70 -15.14
C TRP A 7 -48.20 2.32 -13.64
N ARG A 8 -48.26 1.04 -13.31
CA ARG A 8 -48.13 0.58 -11.90
C ARG A 8 -46.99 -0.42 -11.71
N GLN A 9 -45.78 0.09 -11.49
CA GLN A 9 -44.77 -0.63 -10.72
C GLN A 9 -44.10 0.31 -9.70
N LYS A 10 -44.09 -0.13 -8.44
CA LYS A 10 -43.45 0.54 -7.29
C LYS A 10 -41.97 0.82 -7.59
N PRO A 11 -41.38 1.91 -7.06
CA PRO A 11 -39.95 2.13 -7.20
C PRO A 11 -39.20 1.01 -6.47
N SER A 12 -38.64 0.08 -7.23
CA SER A 12 -37.54 -0.74 -6.74
C SER A 12 -36.37 0.20 -6.49
N ILE A 13 -35.91 0.25 -5.23
CA ILE A 13 -34.68 0.95 -4.86
C ILE A 13 -33.59 0.40 -5.80
N PRO A 14 -32.92 1.24 -6.62
CA PRO A 14 -31.88 0.72 -7.48
C PRO A 14 -30.72 0.30 -6.58
N LEU A 15 -30.57 -1.01 -6.37
CA LEU A 15 -29.27 -1.59 -6.04
C LEU A 15 -28.31 -1.12 -7.13
N ARG A 16 -27.38 -0.23 -6.75
CA ARG A 16 -26.39 0.36 -7.65
C ARG A 16 -25.70 -0.77 -8.43
N ARG A 17 -26.07 -0.90 -9.70
CA ARG A 17 -25.44 -1.81 -10.66
C ARG A 17 -23.93 -1.57 -10.61
N GLY A 18 -23.17 -2.60 -10.23
CA GLY A 18 -21.74 -2.61 -10.45
C GLY A 18 -21.47 -2.38 -11.93
N LYS A 19 -20.50 -1.51 -12.26
CA LYS A 19 -20.06 -1.36 -13.65
C LYS A 19 -19.32 -2.63 -14.04
N HIS A 20 -19.83 -3.34 -15.05
CA HIS A 20 -19.17 -4.47 -15.67
C HIS A 20 -18.24 -3.94 -16.77
N TYR A 21 -16.97 -4.33 -16.72
CA TYR A 21 -16.01 -4.02 -17.76
C TYR A 21 -15.64 -5.33 -18.46
N ASN A 22 -16.03 -5.47 -19.72
CA ASN A 22 -15.54 -6.55 -20.59
C ASN A 22 -14.21 -6.12 -21.18
N ILE A 23 -13.12 -6.70 -20.70
CA ILE A 23 -11.80 -6.57 -21.31
C ILE A 23 -11.55 -7.87 -22.05
N SER A 24 -11.68 -7.83 -23.38
CA SER A 24 -11.33 -8.95 -24.25
C SER A 24 -9.95 -8.71 -24.86
N LYS A 25 -8.97 -9.54 -24.46
CA LYS A 25 -8.27 -10.48 -25.36
C LYS A 25 -7.33 -11.41 -24.57
N VAL A 26 -7.57 -12.70 -24.76
CA VAL A 26 -6.83 -13.93 -24.38
C VAL A 26 -6.92 -14.36 -22.90
N GLY A 27 -7.83 -15.30 -22.61
CA GLY A 27 -7.98 -16.01 -21.32
C GLY A 27 -9.44 -16.12 -20.86
N PRO A 28 -9.81 -17.12 -20.02
CA PRO A 28 -11.17 -17.22 -19.48
C PRO A 28 -11.53 -15.96 -18.68
N PRO A 29 -12.78 -15.47 -18.76
CA PRO A 29 -13.17 -14.19 -18.18
C PRO A 29 -13.07 -14.24 -16.65
N ILE A 30 -12.11 -13.49 -16.10
CA ILE A 30 -12.03 -13.26 -14.65
C ILE A 30 -13.08 -12.21 -14.30
N THR A 31 -14.15 -12.64 -13.62
CA THR A 31 -15.17 -11.73 -13.12
C THR A 31 -14.67 -11.10 -11.82
N ILE A 32 -14.28 -9.83 -11.85
CA ILE A 32 -13.92 -9.07 -10.65
C ILE A 32 -15.16 -8.28 -10.20
N SER A 33 -15.91 -8.82 -9.24
CA SER A 33 -17.01 -8.12 -8.59
C SER A 33 -16.45 -7.11 -7.60
N VAL A 34 -16.57 -5.82 -7.90
CA VAL A 34 -15.99 -4.77 -7.07
C VAL A 34 -17.07 -3.92 -6.40
N TYR A 35 -17.42 -4.30 -5.18
CA TYR A 35 -18.37 -3.55 -4.35
C TYR A 35 -17.73 -2.23 -3.90
N PRO A 36 -18.32 -1.06 -4.19
CA PRO A 36 -17.90 0.17 -3.53
C PRO A 36 -18.22 0.03 -2.04
N PRO A 37 -17.30 0.38 -1.12
CA PRO A 37 -17.65 0.45 0.29
C PRO A 37 -18.82 1.42 0.49
N THR A 38 -19.61 1.21 1.54
CA THR A 38 -20.64 2.17 1.92
C THR A 38 -19.98 3.54 2.10
N ILE A 39 -20.64 4.60 1.58
CA ILE A 39 -20.08 5.95 1.47
C ILE A 39 -19.56 6.46 2.83
N LEU A 40 -20.24 6.09 3.92
CA LEU A 40 -19.89 6.41 5.30
C LEU A 40 -18.61 5.71 5.77
N PHE A 41 -18.47 4.41 5.52
CA PHE A 41 -17.29 3.64 5.93
C PHE A 41 -16.05 4.06 5.13
N GLY A 42 -16.21 4.32 3.83
CA GLY A 42 -15.14 4.87 3.00
C GLY A 42 -14.69 6.27 3.42
N ARG A 43 -15.60 7.12 3.93
CA ARG A 43 -15.27 8.45 4.49
C ARG A 43 -14.51 8.33 5.81
N LEU A 44 -14.94 7.43 6.70
CA LEU A 44 -14.24 7.18 7.97
C LEU A 44 -12.83 6.65 7.73
N LEU A 45 -12.66 5.67 6.84
CA LEU A 45 -11.34 5.16 6.48
C LEU A 45 -10.46 6.24 5.83
N LYS A 46 -11.02 7.14 5.02
CA LYS A 46 -10.28 8.30 4.47
C LYS A 46 -9.87 9.32 5.53
N LEU A 47 -10.66 9.51 6.59
CA LEU A 47 -10.27 10.35 7.73
C LEU A 47 -9.11 9.72 8.48
N ILE A 48 -9.14 8.40 8.67
CA ILE A 48 -8.15 7.69 9.47
C ILE A 48 -6.82 7.49 8.69
N TRP A 49 -6.89 7.12 7.41
CA TRP A 49 -5.71 6.88 6.56
C TRP A 49 -5.27 8.07 5.71
N GLY A 50 -6.07 9.15 5.67
CA GLY A 50 -5.84 10.29 4.79
C GLY A 50 -6.10 9.99 3.31
N LYS A 51 -5.82 10.97 2.45
CA LYS A 51 -5.88 10.85 0.99
C LYS A 51 -4.56 10.40 0.36
N SER A 52 -3.64 9.88 1.16
CA SER A 52 -2.30 9.48 0.69
C SER A 52 -2.42 8.30 -0.28
N PRO A 53 -1.88 8.40 -1.50
CA PRO A 53 -1.82 7.26 -2.41
C PRO A 53 -0.94 6.14 -1.83
N ILE A 54 -1.27 4.90 -2.18
CA ILE A 54 -0.38 3.75 -2.01
C ILE A 54 0.21 3.43 -3.37
N TRP A 55 1.53 3.36 -3.44
CA TRP A 55 2.28 3.00 -4.62
C TRP A 55 2.83 1.58 -4.48
N GLU A 56 2.84 0.84 -5.58
CA GLU A 56 3.35 -0.53 -5.66
C GLU A 56 4.20 -0.65 -6.92
N ILE A 57 5.49 -0.93 -6.73
CA ILE A 57 6.46 -1.17 -7.80
C ILE A 57 6.73 -2.67 -7.83
N SER A 58 6.27 -3.34 -8.89
CA SER A 58 6.63 -4.74 -9.15
C SER A 58 7.91 -4.81 -9.96
N GLN A 59 8.88 -5.59 -9.50
CA GLN A 59 10.17 -5.78 -10.17
C GLN A 59 10.55 -7.26 -10.12
N SER A 60 11.29 -7.73 -11.11
CA SER A 60 11.80 -9.11 -11.19
C SER A 60 13.25 -9.15 -11.68
N SER A 61 13.91 -8.00 -11.71
CA SER A 61 15.28 -7.84 -12.22
C SER A 61 16.34 -8.13 -11.15
N VAL A 62 15.95 -8.08 -9.89
CA VAL A 62 16.82 -8.32 -8.73
C VAL A 62 16.11 -9.35 -7.87
N ASP A 63 16.77 -10.47 -7.60
CA ASP A 63 16.27 -11.41 -6.61
C ASP A 63 16.40 -10.76 -5.23
N ILE A 64 15.29 -10.69 -4.51
CA ILE A 64 15.30 -10.10 -3.17
C ILE A 64 15.96 -11.03 -2.16
N ASP A 65 16.00 -12.34 -2.43
CA ASP A 65 16.57 -13.32 -1.51
C ASP A 65 18.10 -13.25 -1.46
N ASP A 66 18.75 -12.67 -2.48
CA ASP A 66 20.19 -12.36 -2.48
C ASP A 66 20.58 -11.30 -1.45
N TYR A 67 19.63 -10.47 -1.01
CA TYR A 67 19.86 -9.35 -0.09
C TYR A 67 19.13 -9.57 1.24
N LEU A 68 17.87 -10.00 1.18
CA LEU A 68 16.98 -10.10 2.34
C LEU A 68 16.32 -11.49 2.38
N PRO A 69 17.08 -12.56 2.66
CA PRO A 69 16.58 -13.94 2.60
C PRO A 69 15.56 -14.27 3.70
N ILE A 70 15.53 -13.47 4.78
CA ILE A 70 14.69 -13.73 5.95
C ILE A 70 13.30 -13.12 5.78
N CYS A 71 12.26 -13.89 6.07
CA CYS A 71 10.90 -13.37 6.22
C CYS A 71 10.70 -12.77 7.61
N LEU A 72 10.19 -11.55 7.65
CA LEU A 72 9.75 -10.87 8.86
C LEU A 72 8.32 -11.26 9.21
N HIS A 73 8.12 -11.55 10.49
CA HIS A 73 6.81 -11.74 11.07
C HIS A 73 6.39 -10.49 11.86
N PRO A 74 5.09 -10.13 11.87
CA PRO A 74 4.60 -9.08 12.74
C PRO A 74 4.92 -9.41 14.20
N VAL A 75 5.50 -8.45 14.92
CA VAL A 75 5.82 -8.59 16.35
C VAL A 75 4.52 -8.79 17.13
N PRO A 76 4.47 -9.74 18.09
CA PRO A 76 3.31 -9.94 18.93
C PRO A 76 2.95 -8.65 19.67
N LEU A 77 1.65 -8.36 19.73
CA LEU A 77 1.15 -7.20 20.44
C LEU A 77 1.10 -7.50 21.93
N PRO A 78 1.50 -6.53 22.80
CA PRO A 78 1.69 -6.78 24.22
C PRO A 78 0.38 -7.01 24.98
N THR A 79 -0.76 -6.53 24.44
CA THR A 79 -2.05 -6.60 25.12
C THR A 79 -3.12 -7.27 24.26
N ILE A 80 -4.08 -7.93 24.93
CA ILE A 80 -5.26 -8.52 24.28
C ILE A 80 -6.08 -7.45 23.55
N THR A 81 -6.18 -6.25 24.12
CA THR A 81 -6.92 -5.14 23.49
C THR A 81 -6.23 -4.69 22.20
N ASP A 82 -4.90 -4.65 22.15
CA ASP A 82 -4.15 -4.39 20.92
C ASP A 82 -4.34 -5.52 19.91
N HIS A 83 -4.41 -6.77 20.37
CA HIS A 83 -4.69 -7.92 19.50
C HIS A 83 -6.06 -7.81 18.84
N ILE A 84 -7.11 -7.49 19.61
CA ILE A 84 -8.48 -7.28 19.10
C ILE A 84 -8.52 -6.07 18.16
N LYS A 85 -7.91 -4.94 18.54
CA LYS A 85 -7.82 -3.75 17.67
C LYS A 85 -7.11 -4.06 16.37
N HIS A 86 -6.02 -4.80 16.41
CA HIS A 86 -5.29 -5.20 15.22
C HIS A 86 -6.09 -6.17 14.35
N GLN A 87 -6.74 -7.17 14.94
CA GLN A 87 -7.60 -8.09 14.19
C GLN A 87 -8.77 -7.37 13.52
N THR A 88 -9.40 -6.41 14.21
CA THR A 88 -10.52 -5.64 13.69
C THR A 88 -10.06 -4.63 12.64
N LEU A 89 -9.15 -3.70 12.97
CA LEU A 89 -8.68 -2.63 12.08
C LEU A 89 -7.83 -3.13 10.91
N CYS A 90 -7.14 -4.25 11.08
CA CYS A 90 -6.36 -4.90 10.02
C CYS A 90 -7.07 -6.14 9.47
N ALA A 91 -8.39 -6.25 9.62
CA ALA A 91 -9.16 -7.32 8.98
C ALA A 91 -9.00 -7.23 7.45
N LYS A 92 -8.97 -8.39 6.77
CA LYS A 92 -8.91 -8.48 5.30
C LYS A 92 -9.89 -7.52 4.59
N PRO A 93 -11.19 -7.45 4.95
CA PRO A 93 -12.12 -6.52 4.29
C PRO A 93 -11.75 -5.05 4.51
N ILE A 94 -11.24 -4.68 5.68
CA ILE A 94 -10.83 -3.29 5.95
C ILE A 94 -9.60 -2.93 5.11
N ILE A 95 -8.58 -3.79 5.10
CA ILE A 95 -7.38 -3.58 4.27
C ILE A 95 -7.77 -3.48 2.80
N TRP A 96 -8.65 -4.37 2.34
CA TRP A 96 -9.16 -4.34 0.97
C TRP A 96 -9.86 -3.01 0.68
N MET A 97 -10.74 -2.52 1.57
CA MET A 97 -11.44 -1.24 1.39
C MET A 97 -10.49 -0.05 1.39
N VAL A 98 -9.55 0.01 2.35
CA VAL A 98 -8.54 1.06 2.44
C VAL A 98 -7.75 1.11 1.14
N ARG A 99 -7.18 -0.03 0.71
CA ARG A 99 -6.44 -0.11 -0.54
C ARG A 99 -7.31 0.23 -1.74
N ARG A 100 -8.54 -0.25 -1.83
CA ARG A 100 -9.47 0.11 -2.92
C ARG A 100 -9.74 1.62 -2.99
N SER A 101 -9.70 2.31 -1.85
CA SER A 101 -9.95 3.75 -1.77
C SER A 101 -8.69 4.62 -1.97
N GLN A 102 -7.49 4.06 -1.76
CA GLN A 102 -6.20 4.76 -1.71
C GLN A 102 -5.20 4.33 -2.77
N VAL A 103 -5.31 3.11 -3.29
CA VAL A 103 -4.69 2.71 -4.54
C VAL A 103 -5.45 3.51 -5.60
N GLN A 104 -5.04 4.75 -5.80
CA GLN A 104 -5.10 5.31 -7.13
C GLN A 104 -4.28 4.33 -7.95
N ALA A 105 -4.97 3.47 -8.68
CA ALA A 105 -4.36 2.70 -9.73
C ALA A 105 -3.91 3.69 -10.81
N HIS A 106 -2.84 4.44 -10.52
CA HIS A 106 -1.74 4.45 -11.45
C HIS A 106 -1.22 3.01 -11.39
N SER A 107 -1.95 2.08 -12.03
CA SER A 107 -1.29 1.07 -12.83
C SER A 107 -0.48 1.92 -13.79
N ILE A 108 0.73 2.27 -13.35
CA ILE A 108 1.67 3.04 -14.13
C ILE A 108 1.71 2.26 -15.43
N SER A 109 1.09 2.87 -16.46
CA SER A 109 1.02 2.31 -17.79
C SER A 109 2.44 1.88 -18.12
N ARG A 110 2.56 0.70 -18.74
CA ARG A 110 3.78 -0.11 -18.98
C ARG A 110 5.03 0.64 -19.50
N SER A 111 5.02 1.96 -19.66
CA SER A 111 6.05 2.81 -20.24
C SER A 111 6.56 3.97 -19.38
N ILE A 112 5.94 4.38 -18.26
CA ILE A 112 6.62 5.32 -17.36
C ILE A 112 7.61 4.48 -16.55
N ASN A 113 8.88 4.58 -16.93
CA ASN A 113 10.02 3.90 -16.32
C ASN A 113 9.80 3.76 -14.81
N LYS A 114 9.70 2.53 -14.28
CA LYS A 114 9.53 2.24 -12.84
C LYS A 114 10.54 3.01 -11.97
N ILE A 115 11.70 3.29 -12.56
CA ILE A 115 12.82 4.10 -12.09
C ILE A 115 12.38 5.56 -11.77
N ARG A 116 11.55 6.18 -12.63
CA ARG A 116 11.12 7.58 -12.49
C ARG A 116 10.14 7.84 -11.36
N LEU A 117 9.42 6.82 -10.86
CA LEU A 117 8.45 7.05 -9.79
C LEU A 117 9.13 7.53 -8.50
N ILE A 118 10.27 6.93 -8.16
CA ILE A 118 11.04 7.38 -7.00
C ILE A 118 11.60 8.79 -7.27
N ASP A 119 11.99 9.09 -8.51
CA ASP A 119 12.50 10.40 -8.93
C ASP A 119 11.47 11.52 -8.76
N GLU A 120 10.20 11.22 -8.99
CA GLU A 120 9.08 12.16 -8.85
C GLU A 120 8.61 12.36 -7.39
N LEU A 121 9.14 11.62 -6.42
CA LEU A 121 8.77 11.81 -5.02
C LEU A 121 9.24 13.19 -4.52
N PRO A 122 8.35 13.97 -3.86
CA PRO A 122 8.72 15.22 -3.21
C PRO A 122 9.90 15.08 -2.24
N ILE A 123 10.82 16.04 -2.31
CA ILE A 123 11.91 16.20 -1.34
C ILE A 123 11.38 16.33 0.08
N ASN A 124 12.11 15.80 1.06
CA ASN A 124 11.75 15.84 2.48
C ASN A 124 10.40 15.24 2.88
N GLN A 125 9.69 14.60 1.96
CA GLN A 125 8.49 13.86 2.28
C GLN A 125 8.85 12.47 2.81
N LYS A 126 8.32 12.13 3.98
CA LYS A 126 8.45 10.77 4.54
C LYS A 126 7.41 9.82 3.96
N TYR A 127 7.82 8.58 3.76
CA TYR A 127 7.00 7.46 3.31
C TYR A 127 7.23 6.25 4.21
N ASN A 128 6.20 5.47 4.52
CA ASN A 128 6.41 4.10 4.99
C ASN A 128 6.55 3.21 3.78
N PHE A 129 7.42 2.20 3.84
CA PHE A 129 7.55 1.21 2.79
C PHE A 129 7.66 -0.21 3.34
N VAL A 130 7.34 -1.18 2.48
CA VAL A 130 7.46 -2.61 2.71
C VAL A 130 8.06 -3.25 1.46
N LEU A 131 9.06 -4.11 1.66
CA LEU A 131 9.59 -5.02 0.65
C LEU A 131 8.97 -6.40 0.85
N LEU A 132 8.39 -6.96 -0.22
CA LEU A 132 7.77 -8.28 -0.24
C LEU A 132 8.69 -9.29 -0.91
N GLY A 133 8.60 -10.57 -0.53
CA GLY A 133 9.51 -11.60 -1.05
C GLY A 133 9.32 -11.97 -2.52
N ASN A 134 8.37 -11.35 -3.22
CA ASN A 134 8.29 -11.39 -4.67
C ASN A 134 9.02 -10.20 -5.35
N GLY A 135 9.85 -9.47 -4.59
CA GLY A 135 10.58 -8.29 -5.04
C GLY A 135 9.77 -6.98 -5.01
N ASN A 136 8.46 -7.03 -4.74
CA ASN A 136 7.62 -5.82 -4.80
C ASN A 136 7.97 -4.83 -3.69
N LEU A 137 8.13 -3.56 -4.08
CA LEU A 137 8.22 -2.43 -3.17
C LEU A 137 6.85 -1.74 -3.07
N VAL A 138 6.27 -1.72 -1.88
CA VAL A 138 4.99 -1.05 -1.61
C VAL A 138 5.22 0.08 -0.62
N PHE A 139 4.78 1.30 -0.93
CA PHE A 139 4.98 2.44 -0.04
C PHE A 139 3.81 3.41 -0.05
N GLY A 140 3.73 4.25 0.99
CA GLY A 140 2.66 5.21 1.18
C GLY A 140 3.10 6.42 1.99
N LYS A 141 2.57 7.59 1.64
CA LYS A 141 2.96 8.88 2.21
C LYS A 141 2.58 8.98 3.68
N ILE A 142 3.52 9.44 4.50
CA ILE A 142 3.25 9.81 5.90
C ILE A 142 2.58 11.20 5.91
N PRO A 143 1.33 11.33 6.40
CA PRO A 143 0.66 12.60 6.51
C PRO A 143 1.39 13.50 7.53
N HIS A 144 1.32 14.81 7.28
CA HIS A 144 1.92 15.80 8.18
C HIS A 144 1.26 15.78 9.56
N ARG A 145 1.96 16.30 10.58
CA ARG A 145 1.69 16.16 12.05
C ARG A 145 0.26 16.44 12.54
N THR A 146 -0.65 16.99 11.74
CA THR A 146 -2.00 17.38 12.16
C THR A 146 -2.97 16.20 12.35
N LEU A 147 -2.68 15.01 11.79
CA LEU A 147 -3.52 13.80 11.91
C LEU A 147 -2.90 12.69 12.79
N LYS A 148 -2.19 13.06 13.86
CA LYS A 148 -1.39 12.13 14.69
C LYS A 148 -2.15 10.94 15.29
N TYR A 149 -3.41 11.12 15.69
CA TYR A 149 -4.12 10.15 16.53
C TYR A 149 -4.59 8.88 15.78
N PRO A 150 -5.40 8.96 14.71
CA PRO A 150 -5.79 7.76 13.96
C PRO A 150 -4.60 7.11 13.27
N TYR A 151 -3.59 7.91 12.89
CA TYR A 151 -2.43 7.44 12.17
C TYR A 151 -1.48 6.57 13.01
N ARG A 152 -1.39 6.78 14.33
CA ARG A 152 -0.59 5.94 15.24
C ARG A 152 -1.25 4.60 15.58
N LEU A 153 -2.58 4.54 15.61
CA LEU A 153 -3.34 3.34 15.97
C LEU A 153 -3.29 2.23 14.91
N LEU A 154 -2.77 2.53 13.73
CA LEU A 154 -2.82 1.61 12.60
C LEU A 154 -1.47 1.01 12.26
N SER A 155 -1.47 -0.31 12.07
CA SER A 155 -0.34 -1.04 11.51
C SER A 155 -0.20 -0.75 10.01
N LYS A 156 0.34 0.42 9.69
CA LYS A 156 0.50 0.91 8.31
C LYS A 156 1.23 -0.09 7.43
N HIS A 157 2.31 -0.67 7.94
CA HIS A 157 3.08 -1.68 7.23
C HIS A 157 2.23 -2.93 6.94
N VAL A 158 1.27 -3.31 7.80
CA VAL A 158 0.33 -4.43 7.51
C VAL A 158 -0.61 -4.10 6.37
N VAL A 159 -1.10 -2.86 6.32
CA VAL A 159 -1.96 -2.37 5.22
C VAL A 159 -1.18 -2.33 3.90
N LEU A 160 0.07 -1.83 3.94
CA LEU A 160 0.98 -1.84 2.79
C LEU A 160 1.31 -3.27 2.35
N ALA A 161 1.58 -4.17 3.30
CA ALA A 161 1.90 -5.57 3.05
C ALA A 161 0.71 -6.42 2.60
N LYS A 162 -0.53 -5.92 2.66
CA LYS A 162 -1.76 -6.71 2.42
C LYS A 162 -1.86 -7.95 3.33
N ARG A 163 -1.29 -7.90 4.55
CA ARG A 163 -1.07 -9.08 5.42
C ARG A 163 -0.28 -10.21 4.73
N SER A 164 0.62 -9.88 3.81
CA SER A 164 1.56 -10.85 3.26
C SER A 164 2.32 -11.51 4.41
N SER A 165 2.40 -12.84 4.36
CA SER A 165 3.31 -13.63 5.20
C SER A 165 4.76 -13.55 4.73
N ASN A 166 4.98 -12.97 3.55
CA ASN A 166 6.28 -12.87 2.91
C ASN A 166 6.73 -11.41 2.83
N VAL A 167 6.99 -10.81 4.00
CA VAL A 167 7.59 -9.47 4.13
C VAL A 167 9.08 -9.65 4.38
N ARG A 168 9.95 -9.03 3.59
CA ARG A 168 11.40 -9.12 3.73
C ARG A 168 11.99 -7.95 4.52
N PHE A 169 11.39 -6.77 4.38
CA PHE A 169 11.81 -5.57 5.11
C PHE A 169 10.66 -4.56 5.21
N ALA A 170 10.69 -3.71 6.24
CA ALA A 170 9.72 -2.63 6.41
C ALA A 170 10.34 -1.45 7.15
N GLY A 171 10.04 -0.23 6.71
CA GLY A 171 10.66 0.94 7.28
C GLY A 171 10.06 2.26 6.81
N GLU A 172 10.84 3.33 6.98
CA GLU A 172 10.56 4.65 6.44
C GLU A 172 11.62 5.06 5.41
N MET A 173 11.20 5.80 4.39
CA MET A 173 12.09 6.41 3.41
C MET A 173 11.75 7.87 3.17
N ARG A 174 12.76 8.67 2.80
CA ARG A 174 12.61 10.07 2.36
C ARG A 174 13.76 10.47 1.45
N LYS A 175 13.55 11.47 0.61
CA LYS A 175 14.66 12.12 -0.10
C LYS A 175 15.33 13.19 0.76
N THR A 176 16.62 13.39 0.53
CA THR A 176 17.37 14.57 0.98
C THR A 176 16.84 15.85 0.33
N ASP A 177 17.26 17.00 0.88
CA ASP A 177 16.86 18.33 0.42
C ASP A 177 17.24 18.59 -1.04
N ASN A 178 18.37 18.04 -1.50
CA ASN A 178 18.81 18.11 -2.90
C ASN A 178 18.11 17.09 -3.83
N GLY A 179 17.32 16.16 -3.28
CA GLY A 179 16.60 15.14 -4.05
C GLY A 179 17.44 13.98 -4.60
N GLU A 180 18.76 14.02 -4.43
CA GLU A 180 19.71 13.05 -5.02
C GLU A 180 19.89 11.78 -4.20
N THR A 181 19.64 11.86 -2.88
CA THR A 181 19.84 10.73 -1.97
C THR A 181 18.51 10.27 -1.38
N LEU A 182 18.24 8.96 -1.50
CA LEU A 182 17.18 8.29 -0.79
C LEU A 182 17.70 7.80 0.56
N LEU A 183 17.10 8.31 1.62
CA LEU A 183 17.39 7.94 3.00
C LEU A 183 16.38 6.88 3.44
N ILE A 184 16.86 5.74 3.91
CA ILE A 184 16.00 4.65 4.42
C ILE A 184 16.39 4.27 5.85
N ASN A 185 15.43 3.74 6.60
CA ASN A 185 15.66 3.09 7.89
C ASN A 185 14.73 1.88 8.06
N ASN A 186 14.86 1.19 9.19
CA ASN A 186 14.01 0.07 9.59
C ASN A 186 12.93 0.48 10.62
N ASN A 187 12.43 1.74 10.56
CA ASN A 187 11.39 2.21 11.47
C ASN A 187 10.03 1.58 11.13
N SER A 188 9.79 0.38 11.66
CA SER A 188 8.51 -0.31 11.57
C SER A 188 8.12 -0.88 12.92
N GLY A 189 7.09 -0.29 13.56
CA GLY A 189 6.56 -0.83 14.82
C GLY A 189 5.93 -2.22 14.67
N THR A 190 5.48 -2.56 13.46
CA THR A 190 4.85 -3.85 13.14
C THR A 190 5.88 -4.96 12.92
N TYR A 191 6.82 -4.79 12.00
CA TYR A 191 7.72 -5.87 11.58
C TYR A 191 9.10 -5.79 12.24
N ARG A 192 9.47 -4.63 12.77
CA ARG A 192 10.72 -4.35 13.50
C ARG A 192 11.94 -5.09 12.94
N PRO A 193 12.35 -4.84 11.67
CA PRO A 193 13.58 -5.43 11.15
C PRO A 193 14.75 -5.09 12.07
N ASP A 194 15.71 -6.01 12.17
CA ASP A 194 16.97 -5.80 12.89
C ASP A 194 17.74 -4.64 12.22
N ASP A 195 18.53 -3.90 13.00
CA ASP A 195 19.42 -2.85 12.49
C ASP A 195 20.46 -3.45 11.53
N LYS A 196 20.84 -4.72 11.72
CA LYS A 196 21.75 -5.46 10.84
C LYS A 196 21.21 -5.67 9.42
N MET A 197 19.89 -5.59 9.21
CA MET A 197 19.27 -5.75 7.89
C MET A 197 19.25 -4.45 7.07
N VAL A 198 19.56 -3.30 7.69
CA VAL A 198 19.50 -2.00 7.02
C VAL A 198 20.54 -1.90 5.89
N PRO A 199 21.80 -2.32 6.05
CA PRO A 199 22.79 -2.32 4.96
C PRO A 199 22.34 -3.17 3.76
N ASP A 200 21.75 -4.34 4.00
CA ASP A 200 21.24 -5.20 2.92
C ASP A 200 20.07 -4.57 2.18
N ALA A 201 19.16 -3.92 2.92
CA ALA A 201 18.08 -3.15 2.32
C ALA A 201 18.63 -1.96 1.50
N VAL A 202 19.67 -1.26 1.97
CA VAL A 202 20.34 -0.19 1.22
C VAL A 202 20.90 -0.74 -0.09
N ALA A 203 21.64 -1.84 -0.03
CA ALA A 203 22.23 -2.49 -1.21
C ALA A 203 21.15 -2.93 -2.22
N TYR A 204 20.04 -3.51 -1.74
CA TYR A 204 18.90 -3.86 -2.58
C TYR A 204 18.30 -2.63 -3.28
N PHE A 205 18.09 -1.52 -2.56
CA PHE A 205 17.59 -0.28 -3.16
C PHE A 205 18.58 0.32 -4.17
N GLN A 206 19.88 0.29 -3.90
CA GLN A 206 20.91 0.75 -4.86
C GLN A 206 20.88 -0.09 -6.13
N ARG A 207 20.65 -1.41 -6.00
CA ARG A 207 20.51 -2.29 -7.16
C ARG A 207 19.24 -2.01 -7.96
N LEU A 208 18.13 -1.72 -7.28
CA LEU A 208 16.86 -1.35 -7.93
C LEU A 208 16.89 0.03 -8.61
N PHE A 209 17.61 0.98 -8.02
CA PHE A 209 17.68 2.37 -8.46
C PHE A 209 19.15 2.82 -8.59
N PRO A 210 19.88 2.30 -9.60
CA PRO A 210 21.33 2.51 -9.72
C PRO A 210 21.73 3.97 -9.94
N HIS A 211 20.79 4.82 -10.33
CA HIS A 211 20.98 6.25 -10.53
C HIS A 211 20.77 7.09 -9.26
N LEU A 212 20.26 6.49 -8.16
CA LEU A 212 20.06 7.16 -6.88
C LEU A 212 21.13 6.74 -5.87
N SER A 213 21.68 7.72 -5.16
CA SER A 213 22.42 7.45 -3.93
C SER A 213 21.44 6.97 -2.87
N VAL A 214 21.71 5.84 -2.22
CA VAL A 214 20.87 5.34 -1.12
C VAL A 214 21.72 5.23 0.13
N ARG A 215 21.23 5.74 1.25
CA ARG A 215 21.93 5.73 2.54
C ARG A 215 20.98 5.36 3.68
N GLU A 216 21.55 4.78 4.72
CA GLU A 216 20.83 4.58 5.98
C GLU A 216 20.71 5.87 6.78
N ILE A 217 19.67 5.94 7.62
CA ILE A 217 19.56 6.94 8.68
C ILE A 217 19.24 6.27 10.01
N SER A 218 19.82 6.77 11.09
CA SER A 218 19.53 6.30 12.43
C SER A 218 18.05 6.46 12.78
N ARG A 219 17.54 5.55 13.62
CA ARG A 219 16.22 5.70 14.24
C ARG A 219 16.25 6.96 15.13
N HIS A 220 15.38 7.92 14.85
CA HIS A 220 15.14 9.11 15.68
C HIS A 220 13.82 8.97 16.44
#